data_AF-A0A932GQR7-F1
#
_entry.id   AF-A0A932GQR7-F1
#
_cell.length_a   1.000
_cell.length_b   1.000
_cell.length_c   1.000
_cell.angle_alpha   90.00
_cell.angle_beta   90.00
_cell.angle_gamma   90.00
#
_symmetry.space_group_name_H-M   'P 1'
#
loop_
_entity.id
_entity.type
_entity.pdbx_description
1 polymer ?
#
loop_
_entity_poly.entity_id
_entity_poly.type
_entity_poly.pdbx_seq_one_letter_code
_entity_poly.pdbx_strand_id
1 'polypeptide(L)' 'GCDHTLEEVGQQFDVTRERIRQIEAKALRKLRHPTRSKKLKSFVEG' A
#
# COMPACT_ATOMS: atom_id res chain seq x y z
N GLY A 1 -2.53 -2.85 14.86
CA GLY A 1 -1.33 -2.08 14.50
C GLY A 1 -1.73 -0.64 14.47
N CYS A 2 -0.87 0.26 14.95
CA CYS A 2 -1.08 1.69 14.75
C CYS A 2 -1.05 2.00 13.25
N ASP A 3 -2.14 2.58 12.74
CA ASP A 3 -2.13 3.14 11.40
C ASP A 3 -1.22 4.36 11.40
N HIS A 4 -0.29 4.41 10.45
CA HIS A 4 0.61 5.55 10.28
C HIS A 4 0.07 6.41 9.14
N THR A 5 0.08 7.73 9.33
CA THR A 5 -0.27 8.71 8.31
C THR A 5 0.81 8.76 7.21
N LEU A 6 0.46 9.26 6.02
CA LEU A 6 1.41 9.42 4.92
C LEU A 6 2.58 10.35 5.29
N GLU A 7 2.30 11.34 6.14
CA GLU A 7 3.26 12.29 6.70
C GLU A 7 4.27 11.61 7.64
N GLU A 8 3.81 10.79 8.58
CA GLU A 8 4.69 10.04 9.50
C GLU A 8 5.57 9.04 8.73
N VAL A 9 4.99 8.33 7.77
CA VAL A 9 5.75 7.43 6.89
C VAL A 9 6.75 8.24 6.05
N GLY A 10 6.37 9.40 5.54
CA GLY A 10 7.29 10.28 4.81
C GLY A 10 8.50 10.67 5.65
N GLN A 11 8.27 11.09 6.89
CA GLN A 11 9.34 11.44 7.83
C GLN A 11 10.24 10.25 8.15
N GLN A 12 9.67 9.07 8.40
CA GLN A 12 10.44 7.86 8.72
C GLN A 12 11.36 7.42 7.58
N PHE A 13 10.93 7.60 6.33
CA PHE A 13 11.67 7.17 5.14
C PHE A 13 12.44 8.30 4.44
N ASP A 14 12.48 9.50 5.04
CA ASP A 14 13.09 10.71 4.47
C ASP A 14 12.62 11.02 3.04
N VAL A 15 11.30 10.96 2.85
CA VAL A 15 10.64 11.23 1.57
C VAL A 15 9.40 12.09 1.77
N THR A 16 8.96 12.71 0.69
CA THR A 16 7.75 13.54 0.74
C THR A 16 6.49 12.70 0.91
N ARG A 17 5.46 13.31 1.51
CA ARG A 17 4.10 12.74 1.59
C ARG A 17 3.59 12.26 0.21
N GLU A 18 3.80 13.06 -0.83
CA GLU A 18 3.36 12.72 -2.20
C GLU A 18 4.13 11.51 -2.73
N ARG A 19 5.40 11.33 -2.35
CA ARG A 19 6.16 10.13 -2.72
C ARG A 19 5.54 8.87 -2.09
N ILE A 20 5.13 8.92 -0.82
CA ILE A 20 4.43 7.81 -0.17
C ILE A 20 3.11 7.50 -0.90
N ARG A 21 2.31 8.53 -1.21
CA ARG A 21 1.05 8.38 -1.96
C ARG A 21 1.25 7.71 -3.33
N GLN A 22 2.28 8.09 -4.07
CA GLN A 22 2.62 7.47 -5.35
C GLN A 22 3.01 6.00 -5.21
N ILE A 23 3.80 5.67 -4.17
CA ILE A 23 4.20 4.29 -3.88
C ILE A 23 2.98 3.45 -3.51
N GLU A 24 2.08 3.97 -2.68
CA GLU A 24 0.82 3.32 -2.30
C GLU A 24 -0.03 3.01 -3.54
N ALA A 25 -0.28 4.01 -4.39
CA ALA A 25 -1.04 3.82 -5.63
C ALA A 25 -0.40 2.75 -6.54
N LYS A 26 0.93 2.77 -6.66
CA LYS A 26 1.69 1.78 -7.43
C LYS A 26 1.61 0.38 -6.81
N ALA A 27 1.64 0.26 -5.49
CA ALA A 27 1.52 -0.99 -4.76
C ALA A 27 0.12 -1.59 -4.91
N LEU A 28 -0.93 -0.79 -4.69
CA LEU A 28 -2.33 -1.19 -4.90
C LEU A 28 -2.56 -1.68 -6.32
N ARG A 29 -2.05 -0.98 -7.33
CA ARG A 29 -2.12 -1.42 -8.73
C ARG A 29 -1.47 -2.79 -8.94
N LYS A 30 -0.30 -3.03 -8.32
CA LYS A 30 0.38 -4.33 -8.40
C LYS A 30 -0.44 -5.43 -7.70
N LEU A 31 -0.98 -5.17 -6.52
CA LEU A 31 -1.75 -6.14 -5.74
C LEU A 31 -3.08 -6.53 -6.41
N ARG A 32 -3.70 -5.60 -7.14
CA ARG A 32 -4.92 -5.87 -7.94
C ARG A 32 -4.69 -6.80 -9.15
N HIS A 33 -3.44 -7.02 -9.57
CA HIS A 33 -3.14 -7.90 -10.70
C HIS A 33 -3.55 -9.36 -10.42
N PRO A 34 -4.21 -10.08 -11.35
CA PRO A 34 -4.79 -11.41 -11.11
C PRO A 34 -3.84 -12.43 -10.49
N THR A 35 -2.58 -12.45 -10.92
CA THR A 35 -1.58 -13.39 -10.39
C THR A 35 -1.24 -13.16 -8.92
N ARG A 36 -1.32 -11.92 -8.44
CA ARG A 36 -1.06 -11.56 -7.03
C ARG A 36 -2.33 -11.58 -6.20
N SER A 37 -3.44 -11.09 -6.75
CA SER A 37 -4.72 -11.04 -6.05
C SER A 37 -5.29 -12.42 -5.74
N LYS A 38 -4.98 -13.47 -6.53
CA LYS A 38 -5.44 -14.85 -6.27
C LYS A 38 -5.14 -15.34 -4.85
N LYS A 39 -3.98 -14.99 -4.28
CA LYS A 39 -3.61 -15.35 -2.89
C LYS A 39 -4.33 -14.52 -1.83
N LEU A 40 -4.82 -13.34 -2.20
CA LEU A 40 -5.49 -12.40 -1.31
C LEU A 40 -7.02 -12.58 -1.32
N LYS A 41 -7.59 -13.12 -2.40
CA LYS A 41 -9.04 -13.32 -2.55
C LYS A 41 -9.66 -14.16 -1.43
N SER A 42 -8.96 -15.20 -0.96
CA SER A 42 -9.44 -16.07 0.13
C SER A 42 -9.66 -15.35 1.46
N PHE A 43 -9.11 -14.14 1.63
CA PHE A 43 -9.28 -13.32 2.84
C PHE A 43 -10.43 -12.31 2.71
N VAL A 44 -11.01 -12.15 1.52
CA VAL A 44 -12.11 -11.20 1.24
C VAL A 44 -13.43 -11.93 1.00
N GLU A 45 -13.39 -13.17 0.51
CA GLU A 45 -14.57 -13.99 0.22
C GLU A 45 -15.02 -14.85 1.42
N GLY A 46 -14.60 -14.49 2.64
CA GLY A 46 -15.01 -15.12 3.91
C GLY A 46 -16.16 -14.41 4.59
#